data_AF-A0A8T0NTZ7-F1
#
_entry.id   AF-A0A8T0NTZ7-F1
#
_cell.length_a   1.000
_cell.length_b   1.000
_cell.length_c   1.000
_cell.angle_alpha   90.00
_cell.angle_beta   90.00
_cell.angle_gamma   90.00
#
_symmetry.space_group_name_H-M   'P 1'
#
loop_
_entity.id
_entity.type
_entity.pdbx_description
1 polymer ?
#
loop_
_entity_poly.entity_id
_entity_poly.type
_entity_poly.pdbx_seq_one_letter_code
_entity_poly.pdbx_strand_id
1 'polypeptide(L)'
;MPLLAAAASAVAPPPSLRVGPLISLRTPRTGALALTVARCAPSPSAPAAAEAPAPPQEAKPKPRRYPRQYPGEAVGVAEEMRFVAMRLRNPKRTTIKDEPRAETEASDASEDDDDDDDGGVKEEHEKEEEGELQEGEWMPSMEGFVRYLVDSKLVFDTIERVVAESTDVAYVYFRKSGLERSARISKDLEWFNEQGIAIPEPSTLGTTYATYLTELAESNAPGFLSHYYNIYFAHITGGVAVGKKISKKILDGRVLEFYKWDTDAELLLKDARDKLNELSKVRAT
;
A
#
# COMPACT_ATOMS: atom_id res chain seq x y z
N MET A 1 -8.55 -21.39 62.77
CA MET A 1 -7.24 -21.15 63.40
C MET A 1 -6.36 -22.34 63.07
N PRO A 2 -5.40 -22.17 62.17
CA PRO A 2 -4.05 -21.88 62.61
C PRO A 2 -3.47 -20.63 61.93
N LEU A 3 -2.77 -19.82 62.73
CA LEU A 3 -2.00 -18.66 62.30
C LEU A 3 -0.77 -19.14 61.52
N LEU A 4 -0.69 -18.79 60.23
CA LEU A 4 0.54 -18.87 59.45
C LEU A 4 1.10 -17.45 59.32
N ALA A 5 2.33 -17.32 59.82
CA ALA A 5 3.07 -16.07 59.93
C ALA A 5 3.39 -15.48 58.54
N ALA A 6 3.07 -14.20 58.38
CA ALA A 6 3.45 -13.39 57.24
C ALA A 6 4.95 -13.08 57.29
N ALA A 7 5.73 -13.71 56.40
CA ALA A 7 7.11 -13.32 56.14
C ALA A 7 7.12 -12.13 55.18
N ALA A 8 7.42 -10.94 55.71
CA ALA A 8 7.64 -9.73 54.93
C ALA A 8 8.94 -9.87 54.12
N SER A 9 8.81 -9.97 52.80
CA SER A 9 9.94 -9.95 51.87
C SER A 9 10.43 -8.51 51.71
N ALA A 10 11.58 -8.19 52.31
CA ALA A 10 12.22 -6.89 52.23
C ALA A 10 12.79 -6.68 50.82
N VAL A 11 12.17 -5.76 50.07
CA VAL A 11 12.66 -5.27 48.78
C VAL A 11 13.93 -4.43 49.03
N ALA A 12 15.07 -4.90 48.51
CA ALA A 12 16.31 -4.13 48.53
C ALA A 12 16.22 -2.93 47.57
N PRO A 13 16.65 -1.72 47.97
CA PRO A 13 16.67 -0.56 47.08
C PRO A 13 17.77 -0.68 46.01
N PRO A 14 17.57 -0.10 44.82
CA PRO A 14 18.57 -0.14 43.74
C PRO A 14 19.82 0.69 44.08
N PRO A 15 21.01 0.32 43.56
CA PRO A 15 22.25 1.07 43.81
C PRO A 15 22.24 2.45 43.13
N SER A 16 22.81 3.43 43.83
CA SER A 16 22.94 4.82 43.38
C SER A 16 23.85 4.95 42.16
N LEU A 17 23.34 5.59 41.09
CA LEU A 17 24.10 5.95 39.90
C LEU A 17 25.17 6.99 40.25
N ARG A 18 26.45 6.65 40.07
CA ARG A 18 27.55 7.60 40.14
C ARG A 18 27.51 8.53 38.93
N VAL A 19 27.29 9.81 39.18
CA VAL A 19 27.48 10.90 38.21
C VAL A 19 28.98 11.13 38.04
N GLY A 20 29.52 10.79 36.88
CA GLY A 20 30.88 11.14 36.48
C GLY A 20 30.95 12.59 35.97
N PRO A 21 32.07 13.31 36.16
CA PRO A 21 32.19 14.71 35.79
C PRO A 21 32.22 14.92 34.27
N LEU A 22 31.52 15.98 33.83
CA LEU A 22 31.46 16.49 32.47
C LEU A 22 32.86 16.87 31.97
N ILE A 23 33.35 16.17 30.94
CA ILE A 23 34.53 16.60 30.19
C ILE A 23 34.09 17.70 29.21
N SER A 24 34.52 18.93 29.50
CA SER A 24 34.36 20.11 28.67
C SER A 24 35.19 19.98 27.39
N LEU A 25 34.51 19.88 26.24
CA LEU A 25 35.15 20.01 24.93
C LEU A 25 35.24 21.50 24.58
N ARG A 26 36.47 21.98 24.66
CA ARG A 26 36.95 23.33 24.36
C ARG A 26 36.80 23.60 22.84
N THR A 27 36.15 24.70 22.49
CA THR A 27 36.12 25.23 21.12
C THR A 27 37.50 25.75 20.71
N PRO A 28 37.98 25.50 19.47
CA PRO A 28 39.13 26.21 18.96
C PRO A 28 38.75 27.61 18.45
N ARG A 29 39.58 28.53 18.91
CA ARG A 29 39.63 29.97 18.74
C ARG A 29 39.90 30.39 17.29
N THR A 30 39.30 31.53 16.96
CA THR A 30 39.46 32.39 15.78
C THR A 30 40.92 32.65 15.39
N GLY A 31 41.26 32.38 14.13
CA GLY A 31 42.45 32.87 13.45
C GLY A 31 42.08 33.95 12.43
N ALA A 32 42.63 35.15 12.61
CA ALA A 32 42.50 36.28 11.71
C ALA A 32 43.34 36.04 10.44
N LEU A 33 42.74 36.20 9.26
CA LEU A 33 43.47 36.37 8.00
C LEU A 33 43.18 37.76 7.44
N ALA A 34 44.26 38.45 7.14
CA ALA A 34 44.34 39.87 6.83
C ALA A 34 43.68 40.23 5.50
N LEU A 35 42.96 41.33 5.48
CA LEU A 35 42.55 42.03 4.26
C LEU A 35 43.79 42.66 3.60
N THR A 36 44.11 42.23 2.39
CA THR A 36 44.94 43.01 1.47
C THR A 36 44.04 43.77 0.50
N VAL A 37 44.20 45.09 0.53
CA VAL A 37 43.55 46.07 -0.36
C VAL A 37 44.17 45.95 -1.76
N ALA A 38 43.38 45.52 -2.73
CA ALA A 38 43.73 45.64 -4.15
C ALA A 38 43.00 46.85 -4.77
N ARG A 39 43.79 47.70 -5.44
CA ARG A 39 43.41 48.99 -6.02
C ARG A 39 42.49 48.83 -7.24
N CYS A 40 41.52 49.72 -7.36
CA CYS A 40 40.62 49.87 -8.52
C CYS A 40 41.37 50.20 -9.82
N ALA A 41 40.91 49.60 -10.93
CA ALA A 41 41.14 50.06 -12.30
C ALA A 41 39.77 50.10 -13.04
N PRO A 42 39.56 51.04 -13.98
CA PRO A 42 38.25 51.37 -14.52
C PRO A 42 37.77 50.39 -15.62
N SER A 43 36.45 50.24 -15.68
CA SER A 43 35.67 49.40 -16.61
C SER A 43 35.87 49.76 -18.09
N PRO A 44 35.91 48.75 -18.99
CA PRO A 44 35.58 48.94 -20.39
C PRO A 44 34.11 48.59 -20.69
N SER A 45 33.54 49.33 -21.63
CA SER A 45 32.13 49.33 -22.07
C SER A 45 31.69 48.03 -22.76
N ALA A 46 30.39 47.75 -22.68
CA ALA A 46 29.71 46.61 -23.28
C ALA A 46 29.71 46.64 -24.83
N PRO A 47 29.92 45.50 -25.51
CA PRO A 47 29.54 45.34 -26.91
C PRO A 47 28.09 44.82 -27.06
N ALA A 48 27.54 45.13 -28.23
CA ALA A 48 26.14 45.05 -28.60
C ALA A 48 25.54 43.63 -28.62
N ALA A 49 24.22 43.60 -28.44
CA ALA A 49 23.34 42.44 -28.46
C ALA A 49 23.50 41.59 -29.73
N ALA A 50 23.82 40.32 -29.56
CA ALA A 50 23.60 39.26 -30.53
C ALA A 50 22.48 38.36 -29.99
N GLU A 51 21.42 38.23 -30.78
CA GLU A 51 20.24 37.42 -30.51
C GLU A 51 20.61 35.93 -30.48
N ALA A 52 20.45 35.27 -29.32
CA ALA A 52 20.68 33.85 -29.17
C ALA A 52 19.44 33.05 -29.65
N PRO A 53 19.61 31.94 -30.39
CA PRO A 53 18.47 31.14 -30.83
C PRO A 53 17.80 30.42 -29.66
N ALA A 54 16.48 30.34 -29.71
CA ALA A 54 15.65 29.71 -28.67
C ALA A 54 16.02 28.23 -28.42
N PRO A 55 15.94 27.74 -27.18
CA PRO A 55 16.24 26.35 -26.85
C PRO A 55 15.22 25.38 -27.52
N PRO A 56 15.63 24.16 -27.91
CA PRO A 56 14.73 23.19 -28.50
C PRO A 56 13.62 22.78 -27.52
N GLN A 57 12.38 22.69 -28.00
CA GLN A 57 11.25 22.20 -27.22
C GLN A 57 11.47 20.73 -26.83
N GLU A 58 11.43 20.44 -25.53
CA GLU A 58 11.55 19.08 -24.99
C GLU A 58 10.35 18.22 -25.42
N ALA A 59 10.63 17.11 -26.09
CA ALA A 59 9.62 16.12 -26.45
C ALA A 59 9.02 15.46 -25.19
N LYS A 60 7.69 15.42 -25.09
CA LYS A 60 6.98 14.76 -23.98
C LYS A 60 7.42 13.29 -23.85
N PRO A 61 7.65 12.76 -22.63
CA PRO A 61 8.07 11.38 -22.45
C PRO A 61 6.97 10.42 -22.89
N LYS A 62 7.34 9.42 -23.70
CA LYS A 62 6.43 8.34 -24.13
C LYS A 62 5.94 7.55 -22.90
N PRO A 63 4.69 7.04 -22.88
CA PRO A 63 4.15 6.29 -21.75
C PRO A 63 4.98 5.03 -21.53
N ARG A 64 5.44 4.84 -20.30
CA ARG A 64 6.14 3.61 -19.89
C ARG A 64 5.13 2.47 -19.85
N ARG A 65 5.29 1.48 -20.73
CA ARG A 65 4.58 0.21 -20.62
C ARG A 65 4.85 -0.38 -19.22
N TYR A 66 3.79 -0.80 -18.55
CA TYR A 66 3.90 -1.44 -17.23
C TYR A 66 4.86 -2.65 -17.32
N PRO A 67 5.72 -2.85 -16.31
CA PRO A 67 6.61 -4.01 -16.27
C PRO A 67 5.79 -5.31 -16.35
N ARG A 68 6.28 -6.29 -17.11
CA ARG A 68 5.71 -7.65 -17.13
C ARG A 68 5.71 -8.18 -15.70
N GLN A 69 4.58 -8.79 -15.32
CA GLN A 69 4.40 -9.40 -14.01
C GLN A 69 5.47 -10.48 -13.77
N TYR A 70 5.99 -10.54 -12.56
CA TYR A 70 6.96 -11.57 -12.19
C TYR A 70 6.24 -12.87 -11.79
N PRO A 71 6.85 -14.06 -12.02
CA PRO A 71 6.27 -15.33 -11.62
C PRO A 71 5.89 -15.33 -10.12
N GLY A 72 4.62 -15.58 -9.80
CA GLY A 72 4.06 -15.50 -8.44
C GLY A 72 3.19 -14.25 -8.16
N GLU A 73 3.22 -13.23 -9.02
CA GLU A 73 2.36 -12.06 -8.89
C GLU A 73 0.89 -12.38 -9.20
N ALA A 74 0.63 -13.39 -10.03
CA ALA A 74 -0.70 -13.90 -10.40
C ALA A 74 -1.33 -14.87 -9.38
N VAL A 75 -0.76 -14.96 -8.16
CA VAL A 75 -1.34 -15.68 -7.01
C VAL A 75 -1.05 -14.92 -5.69
N GLY A 76 -0.55 -13.68 -5.78
CA GLY A 76 0.07 -12.97 -4.64
C GLY A 76 -0.79 -11.85 -4.06
N VAL A 77 -0.41 -11.36 -2.87
CA VAL A 77 -1.05 -10.19 -2.19
C VAL A 77 -1.09 -8.93 -3.08
N ALA A 78 -0.18 -8.80 -4.04
CA ALA A 78 -0.21 -7.72 -5.03
C ALA A 78 -1.39 -7.83 -6.01
N GLU A 79 -1.74 -9.05 -6.43
CA GLU A 79 -2.98 -9.31 -7.17
C GLU A 79 -4.19 -9.08 -6.27
N GLU A 80 -4.17 -9.52 -5.02
CA GLU A 80 -5.27 -9.24 -4.08
C GLU A 80 -5.49 -7.73 -3.91
N MET A 81 -4.42 -6.92 -3.81
CA MET A 81 -4.53 -5.46 -3.73
C MET A 81 -5.03 -4.83 -5.04
N ARG A 82 -4.66 -5.39 -6.21
CA ARG A 82 -5.23 -4.99 -7.51
C ARG A 82 -6.71 -5.38 -7.61
N PHE A 83 -7.10 -6.55 -7.11
CA PHE A 83 -8.48 -7.03 -7.06
C PHE A 83 -9.33 -6.23 -6.07
N VAL A 84 -8.82 -5.89 -4.89
CA VAL A 84 -9.47 -4.99 -3.94
C VAL A 84 -9.67 -3.62 -4.58
N ALA A 85 -8.65 -3.07 -5.24
CA ALA A 85 -8.78 -1.79 -5.96
C ALA A 85 -9.80 -1.85 -7.10
N MET A 86 -9.87 -2.95 -7.85
CA MET A 86 -10.86 -3.16 -8.92
C MET A 86 -12.27 -3.41 -8.39
N ARG A 87 -12.44 -4.16 -7.29
CA ARG A 87 -13.74 -4.54 -6.72
C ARG A 87 -14.37 -3.44 -5.86
N LEU A 88 -13.58 -2.44 -5.47
CA LEU A 88 -14.06 -1.18 -4.94
C LEU A 88 -14.62 -0.25 -6.02
N ARG A 89 -14.41 -0.52 -7.33
CA ARG A 89 -14.95 0.32 -8.40
C ARG A 89 -16.48 0.21 -8.48
N ASN A 90 -17.12 1.35 -8.67
CA ASN A 90 -18.56 1.44 -8.96
C ASN A 90 -18.79 1.23 -10.47
N PRO A 91 -19.39 0.13 -10.93
CA PRO A 91 -19.53 -0.16 -12.36
C PRO A 91 -20.48 0.80 -13.08
N LYS A 92 -21.37 1.48 -12.34
CA LYS A 92 -22.40 2.38 -12.91
C LYS A 92 -21.85 3.72 -13.42
N ARG A 93 -20.57 4.04 -13.20
CA ARG A 93 -19.98 5.34 -13.59
C ARG A 93 -18.86 5.25 -14.63
N THR A 94 -18.37 4.05 -14.95
CA THR A 94 -17.39 3.86 -16.03
C THR A 94 -18.03 3.96 -17.42
N THR A 95 -19.35 3.97 -17.50
CA THR A 95 -20.15 4.20 -18.71
C THR A 95 -20.94 5.51 -18.56
N ILE A 96 -20.27 6.66 -18.50
CA ILE A 96 -20.95 7.92 -18.83
C ILE A 96 -20.86 8.04 -20.35
N LYS A 97 -21.91 7.55 -21.00
CA LYS A 97 -22.24 7.80 -22.39
C LYS A 97 -22.91 9.17 -22.40
N ASP A 98 -22.17 10.23 -22.68
CA ASP A 98 -22.77 11.54 -22.92
C ASP A 98 -23.48 11.49 -24.29
N GLU A 99 -24.80 11.65 -24.27
CA GLU A 99 -25.73 11.71 -25.41
C GLU A 99 -26.26 13.18 -25.54
N PRO A 100 -26.82 13.60 -26.70
CA PRO A 100 -26.13 14.49 -27.62
C PRO A 100 -26.66 15.94 -27.59
N ARG A 101 -25.86 16.87 -28.15
CA ARG A 101 -26.30 18.24 -28.46
C ARG A 101 -26.65 18.35 -29.93
N ALA A 102 -27.79 18.99 -30.17
CA ALA A 102 -28.56 18.96 -31.39
C ALA A 102 -28.12 19.98 -32.46
N GLU A 103 -28.54 19.66 -33.69
CA GLU A 103 -28.87 20.50 -34.87
C GLU A 103 -27.70 21.15 -35.64
N THR A 104 -27.50 20.70 -36.89
CA THR A 104 -27.71 21.54 -38.09
C THR A 104 -27.78 20.68 -39.36
N GLU A 105 -28.80 20.99 -40.16
CA GLU A 105 -29.24 20.44 -41.45
C GLU A 105 -28.24 20.63 -42.60
N ALA A 106 -28.31 19.74 -43.60
CA ALA A 106 -28.42 20.00 -45.06
C ALA A 106 -27.56 19.10 -45.97
N SER A 107 -28.26 18.41 -46.90
CA SER A 107 -27.99 18.15 -48.35
C SER A 107 -26.60 17.61 -48.74
N ASP A 108 -26.41 16.64 -49.65
CA ASP A 108 -27.04 16.43 -50.96
C ASP A 108 -26.46 15.15 -51.61
N ALA A 109 -27.15 14.69 -52.65
CA ALA A 109 -26.89 13.72 -53.73
C ALA A 109 -25.46 13.16 -53.97
N SER A 110 -25.35 11.82 -54.14
CA SER A 110 -25.10 11.08 -55.42
C SER A 110 -23.59 10.83 -55.68
N GLU A 111 -23.07 9.80 -56.34
CA GLU A 111 -23.52 8.91 -57.43
C GLU A 111 -22.83 7.53 -57.31
N ASP A 112 -23.45 6.53 -57.93
CA ASP A 112 -22.86 5.26 -58.36
C ASP A 112 -21.74 5.47 -59.39
N ASP A 113 -20.70 4.63 -59.36
CA ASP A 113 -20.14 4.05 -60.60
C ASP A 113 -19.36 2.76 -60.28
N ASP A 114 -19.68 1.73 -61.06
CA ASP A 114 -19.09 0.39 -61.11
C ASP A 114 -17.69 0.41 -61.75
N ASP A 115 -16.77 -0.48 -61.35
CA ASP A 115 -16.26 -1.54 -62.25
C ASP A 115 -15.22 -2.47 -61.58
N ASP A 116 -15.22 -3.69 -62.09
CA ASP A 116 -14.51 -4.91 -61.70
C ASP A 116 -12.96 -4.87 -61.74
N ASP A 117 -12.35 -5.74 -60.91
CA ASP A 117 -11.39 -6.80 -61.31
C ASP A 117 -10.12 -6.98 -60.44
N ASP A 118 -9.90 -8.26 -60.13
CA ASP A 118 -8.68 -9.00 -59.76
C ASP A 118 -7.90 -8.74 -58.45
N GLY A 119 -8.04 -9.70 -57.53
CA GLY A 119 -6.89 -10.48 -57.04
C GLY A 119 -5.98 -9.90 -55.95
N GLY A 120 -6.30 -10.17 -54.68
CA GLY A 120 -5.26 -10.14 -53.63
C GLY A 120 -5.77 -10.11 -52.20
N VAL A 121 -5.77 -11.27 -51.54
CA VAL A 121 -6.00 -11.45 -50.09
C VAL A 121 -5.15 -10.45 -49.29
N LYS A 122 -5.81 -9.48 -48.63
CA LYS A 122 -5.23 -8.69 -47.54
C LYS A 122 -6.12 -8.89 -46.33
N GLU A 123 -5.56 -9.54 -45.32
CA GLU A 123 -6.15 -9.62 -43.99
C GLU A 123 -6.47 -8.21 -43.49
N GLU A 124 -7.75 -7.92 -43.36
CA GLU A 124 -8.27 -6.74 -42.71
C GLU A 124 -8.02 -6.92 -41.22
N HIS A 125 -6.89 -6.39 -40.76
CA HIS A 125 -6.68 -6.14 -39.35
C HIS A 125 -7.70 -5.07 -38.96
N GLU A 126 -8.84 -5.51 -38.42
CA GLU A 126 -9.74 -4.66 -37.64
C GLU A 126 -8.86 -3.98 -36.59
N LYS A 127 -8.47 -2.73 -36.88
CA LYS A 127 -7.97 -1.84 -35.84
C LYS A 127 -9.20 -1.52 -35.02
N GLU A 128 -9.42 -2.32 -33.98
CA GLU A 128 -10.13 -1.83 -32.81
C GLU A 128 -9.47 -0.49 -32.46
N GLU A 129 -10.19 0.61 -32.71
CA GLU A 129 -9.86 1.90 -32.13
C GLU A 129 -9.78 1.63 -30.63
N GLU A 130 -8.55 1.57 -30.10
CA GLU A 130 -8.28 1.74 -28.68
C GLU A 130 -8.73 3.16 -28.35
N GLY A 131 -10.03 3.34 -28.17
CA GLY A 131 -10.61 4.54 -27.61
C GLY A 131 -9.88 4.80 -26.30
N GLU A 132 -9.23 5.95 -26.22
CA GLU A 132 -8.57 6.42 -25.01
C GLU A 132 -9.61 6.37 -23.87
N LEU A 133 -9.58 5.30 -23.09
CA LEU A 133 -10.32 5.20 -21.84
C LEU A 133 -9.79 6.32 -20.97
N GLN A 134 -10.49 7.45 -20.94
CA GLN A 134 -10.31 8.45 -19.91
C GLN A 134 -10.51 7.71 -18.58
N GLU A 135 -9.41 7.39 -17.89
CA GLU A 135 -9.44 6.74 -16.59
C GLU A 135 -10.17 7.69 -15.64
N GLY A 136 -11.49 7.47 -15.50
CA GLY A 136 -12.31 8.19 -14.56
C GLY A 136 -11.71 8.09 -13.16
N GLU A 137 -11.83 9.16 -12.38
CA GLU A 137 -11.31 9.22 -11.02
C GLU A 137 -11.82 8.01 -10.20
N TRP A 138 -10.89 7.19 -9.70
CA TRP A 138 -11.25 6.01 -8.90
C TRP A 138 -12.08 6.41 -7.67
N MET A 139 -13.25 5.77 -7.50
CA MET A 139 -14.16 6.00 -6.38
C MET A 139 -14.57 4.68 -5.73
N PRO A 140 -14.28 4.50 -4.42
CA PRO A 140 -14.71 3.30 -3.69
C PRO A 140 -16.21 3.35 -3.40
N SER A 141 -16.85 2.19 -3.34
CA SER A 141 -18.22 2.05 -2.81
C SER A 141 -18.22 1.66 -1.34
N MET A 142 -19.22 2.13 -0.58
CA MET A 142 -19.38 1.78 0.83
C MET A 142 -19.58 0.27 1.02
N GLU A 143 -20.50 -0.33 0.26
CA GLU A 143 -20.76 -1.78 0.30
C GLU A 143 -19.51 -2.61 -0.06
N GLY A 144 -18.78 -2.19 -1.10
CA GLY A 144 -17.55 -2.85 -1.52
C GLY A 144 -16.49 -2.81 -0.43
N PHE A 145 -16.38 -1.68 0.26
CA PHE A 145 -15.42 -1.51 1.34
C PHE A 145 -15.78 -2.31 2.60
N VAL A 146 -17.06 -2.37 2.99
CA VAL A 146 -17.50 -3.21 4.11
C VAL A 146 -17.27 -4.69 3.81
N ARG A 147 -17.58 -5.18 2.59
CA ARG A 147 -17.24 -6.56 2.18
C ARG A 147 -15.74 -6.84 2.28
N TYR A 148 -14.91 -5.90 1.82
CA TYR A 148 -13.46 -6.01 1.93
C TYR A 148 -13.01 -6.14 3.40
N LEU A 149 -13.60 -5.36 4.31
CA LEU A 149 -13.28 -5.46 5.74
C LEU A 149 -13.72 -6.80 6.34
N VAL A 150 -14.90 -7.32 5.97
CA VAL A 150 -15.36 -8.64 6.42
C VAL A 150 -14.41 -9.75 5.96
N ASP A 151 -14.03 -9.77 4.69
CA ASP A 151 -13.09 -10.76 4.16
C ASP A 151 -11.71 -10.63 4.80
N SER A 152 -11.22 -9.39 4.95
CA SER A 152 -9.94 -9.11 5.61
C SER A 152 -9.96 -9.59 7.06
N LYS A 153 -11.06 -9.34 7.79
CA LYS A 153 -11.23 -9.79 9.17
C LYS A 153 -11.09 -11.30 9.25
N LEU A 154 -11.77 -12.05 8.37
CA LEU A 154 -11.70 -13.51 8.36
C LEU A 154 -10.28 -14.03 8.10
N VAL A 155 -9.55 -13.40 7.18
CA VAL A 155 -8.15 -13.75 6.90
C VAL A 155 -7.26 -13.47 8.11
N PHE A 156 -7.37 -12.28 8.72
CA PHE A 156 -6.60 -11.95 9.93
C PHE A 156 -6.96 -12.86 11.11
N ASP A 157 -8.25 -13.11 11.36
CA ASP A 157 -8.73 -14.06 12.37
C ASP A 157 -8.08 -15.44 12.19
N THR A 158 -8.00 -15.91 10.94
CA THR A 158 -7.42 -17.21 10.62
C THR A 158 -5.94 -17.25 10.96
N ILE A 159 -5.18 -16.26 10.51
CA ILE A 159 -3.74 -16.16 10.77
C ILE A 159 -3.46 -16.08 12.27
N GLU A 160 -4.20 -15.21 12.97
CA GLU A 160 -4.07 -14.99 14.40
C GLU A 160 -4.41 -16.24 15.20
N ARG A 161 -5.49 -16.94 14.84
CA ARG A 161 -5.91 -18.20 15.45
C ARG A 161 -4.85 -19.29 15.26
N VAL A 162 -4.38 -19.50 14.02
CA VAL A 162 -3.33 -20.48 13.73
C VAL A 162 -2.08 -20.25 14.58
N VAL A 163 -1.62 -18.99 14.66
CA VAL A 163 -0.43 -18.63 15.44
C VAL A 163 -0.69 -18.78 16.95
N ALA A 164 -1.88 -18.40 17.42
CA ALA A 164 -2.24 -18.50 18.83
C ALA A 164 -2.37 -19.96 19.30
N GLU A 165 -2.98 -20.83 18.51
CA GLU A 165 -3.32 -22.20 18.91
C GLU A 165 -2.18 -23.20 18.67
N SER A 166 -1.27 -22.93 17.74
CA SER A 166 -0.24 -23.89 17.36
C SER A 166 0.83 -24.13 18.43
N THR A 167 1.20 -25.39 18.62
CA THR A 167 2.34 -25.79 19.46
C THR A 167 3.66 -25.84 18.70
N ASP A 168 3.66 -25.59 17.38
CA ASP A 168 4.87 -25.57 16.56
C ASP A 168 5.78 -24.40 16.98
N VAL A 169 7.04 -24.71 17.28
CA VAL A 169 8.09 -23.75 17.66
C VAL A 169 8.20 -22.63 16.63
N ALA A 170 7.95 -22.91 15.35
CA ALA A 170 7.96 -21.91 14.29
C ALA A 170 6.93 -20.79 14.51
N TYR A 171 5.75 -21.08 15.06
CA TYR A 171 4.66 -20.11 15.20
C TYR A 171 4.66 -19.39 16.55
N VAL A 172 5.22 -20.01 17.60
CA VAL A 172 5.23 -19.44 18.96
C VAL A 172 5.84 -18.04 19.01
N TYR A 173 6.86 -17.76 18.19
CA TYR A 173 7.54 -16.45 18.13
C TYR A 173 6.65 -15.30 17.59
N PHE A 174 5.56 -15.62 16.89
CA PHE A 174 4.68 -14.64 16.24
C PHE A 174 3.42 -14.35 17.06
N ARG A 175 3.23 -14.99 18.21
CA ARG A 175 2.12 -14.72 19.12
C ARG A 175 2.24 -13.35 19.74
N LYS A 176 1.12 -12.62 19.84
CA LYS A 176 1.05 -11.30 20.50
C LYS A 176 2.10 -10.35 19.91
N SER A 177 2.25 -10.36 18.59
CA SER A 177 3.25 -9.55 17.90
C SER A 177 2.89 -8.07 17.88
N GLY A 178 1.64 -7.72 18.18
CA GLY A 178 1.09 -6.37 18.04
C GLY A 178 0.62 -6.07 16.62
N LEU A 179 0.87 -6.98 15.66
CA LEU A 179 0.42 -6.85 14.28
C LEU A 179 -1.06 -7.18 14.13
N GLU A 180 -1.65 -7.94 15.05
CA GLU A 180 -3.02 -8.47 15.01
C GLU A 180 -4.05 -7.39 14.64
N ARG A 181 -4.91 -7.67 13.65
CA ARG A 181 -5.87 -6.72 13.07
C ARG A 181 -7.33 -7.12 13.29
N SER A 182 -7.62 -8.40 13.54
CA SER A 182 -8.99 -8.90 13.68
C SER A 182 -9.86 -8.04 14.59
N ALA A 183 -9.40 -7.81 15.82
CA ALA A 183 -10.10 -7.07 16.86
C ALA A 183 -10.29 -5.59 16.52
N ARG A 184 -9.35 -5.01 15.73
CA ARG A 184 -9.47 -3.64 15.23
C ARG A 184 -10.55 -3.56 14.16
N ILE A 185 -10.58 -4.51 13.23
CA ILE A 185 -11.61 -4.57 12.19
C ILE A 185 -12.99 -4.82 12.80
N SER A 186 -13.12 -5.66 13.85
CA SER A 186 -14.39 -5.85 14.56
C SER A 186 -14.99 -4.53 15.04
N LYS A 187 -14.18 -3.65 15.65
CA LYS A 187 -14.62 -2.33 16.11
C LYS A 187 -15.09 -1.45 14.96
N ASP A 188 -14.40 -1.52 13.82
CA ASP A 188 -14.79 -0.76 12.63
C ASP A 188 -16.10 -1.28 12.04
N LEU A 189 -16.30 -2.60 11.97
CA LEU A 189 -17.54 -3.22 11.50
C LEU A 189 -18.72 -2.94 12.45
N GLU A 190 -18.50 -2.97 13.76
CA GLU A 190 -19.49 -2.55 14.75
C GLU A 190 -19.91 -1.10 14.52
N TRP A 191 -18.95 -0.21 14.30
CA TRP A 191 -19.23 1.18 13.96
C TRP A 191 -20.05 1.32 12.66
N PHE A 192 -19.74 0.57 11.60
CA PHE A 192 -20.54 0.56 10.37
C PHE A 192 -21.98 0.10 10.62
N ASN A 193 -22.14 -0.95 11.44
CA ASN A 193 -23.46 -1.46 11.82
C ASN A 193 -24.28 -0.42 12.61
N GLU A 194 -23.64 0.34 13.51
CA GLU A 194 -24.27 1.48 14.21
C GLU A 194 -24.71 2.60 13.27
N GLN A 195 -24.02 2.79 12.14
CA GLN A 195 -24.44 3.73 11.08
C GLN A 195 -25.58 3.16 10.20
N GLY A 196 -26.11 1.98 10.51
CA GLY A 196 -27.16 1.32 9.74
C GLY A 196 -26.66 0.66 8.45
N ILE A 197 -25.36 0.45 8.30
CA ILE A 197 -24.78 -0.24 7.15
C ILE A 197 -24.77 -1.74 7.45
N ALA A 198 -25.48 -2.52 6.64
CA ALA A 198 -25.54 -3.96 6.78
C ALA A 198 -24.16 -4.60 6.61
N ILE A 199 -23.78 -5.46 7.57
CA ILE A 199 -22.56 -6.25 7.51
C ILE A 199 -22.87 -7.56 6.77
N PRO A 200 -22.29 -7.79 5.58
CA PRO A 200 -22.51 -9.01 4.82
C PRO A 200 -21.75 -10.19 5.42
N GLU A 201 -22.14 -11.40 5.04
CA GLU A 201 -21.35 -12.60 5.29
C GLU A 201 -20.03 -12.58 4.49
N PRO A 202 -18.97 -13.28 4.96
CA PRO A 202 -17.73 -13.41 4.21
C PRO A 202 -17.93 -13.97 2.81
N SER A 203 -17.22 -13.40 1.84
CA SER A 203 -17.30 -13.82 0.45
C SER A 203 -16.57 -15.16 0.23
N THR A 204 -16.85 -15.79 -0.90
CA THR A 204 -16.15 -17.01 -1.34
C THR A 204 -14.63 -16.82 -1.41
N LEU A 205 -14.14 -15.61 -1.71
CA LEU A 205 -12.71 -15.34 -1.77
C LEU A 205 -12.09 -15.34 -0.38
N GLY A 206 -12.74 -14.66 0.58
CA GLY A 206 -12.31 -14.64 1.97
C GLY A 206 -12.31 -16.04 2.59
N THR A 207 -13.37 -16.83 2.36
CA THR A 207 -13.47 -18.19 2.89
C THR A 207 -12.49 -19.16 2.22
N THR A 208 -12.33 -19.10 0.90
CA THR A 208 -11.35 -19.95 0.19
C THR A 208 -9.93 -19.67 0.68
N TYR A 209 -9.57 -18.39 0.85
CA TYR A 209 -8.23 -18.05 1.29
C TYR A 209 -7.98 -18.42 2.76
N ALA A 210 -8.96 -18.22 3.64
CA ALA A 210 -8.89 -18.66 5.04
C ALA A 210 -8.71 -20.20 5.16
N THR A 211 -9.46 -20.97 4.37
CA THR A 211 -9.28 -22.42 4.30
C THR A 211 -7.87 -22.78 3.82
N TYR A 212 -7.41 -22.17 2.72
CA TYR A 212 -6.06 -22.38 2.21
C TYR A 212 -4.97 -22.07 3.25
N LEU A 213 -5.07 -20.96 3.98
CA LEU A 213 -4.10 -20.61 5.03
C LEU A 213 -4.11 -21.62 6.18
N THR A 214 -5.28 -22.17 6.52
CA THR A 214 -5.40 -23.21 7.55
C THR A 214 -4.70 -24.49 7.09
N GLU A 215 -4.99 -24.97 5.88
CA GLU A 215 -4.35 -26.16 5.30
C GLU A 215 -2.83 -25.98 5.12
N LEU A 216 -2.41 -24.78 4.71
CA LEU A 216 -1.00 -24.44 4.54
C LEU A 216 -0.25 -24.42 5.87
N ALA A 217 -0.91 -23.97 6.94
CA ALA A 217 -0.31 -23.97 8.27
C ALA A 217 -0.06 -25.38 8.82
N GLU A 218 -0.90 -26.35 8.44
CA GLU A 218 -0.74 -27.76 8.84
C GLU A 218 0.32 -28.48 8.01
N SER A 219 0.42 -28.17 6.72
CA SER A 219 1.25 -28.90 5.76
C SER A 219 2.62 -28.26 5.49
N ASN A 220 2.73 -26.93 5.56
CA ASN A 220 3.92 -26.18 5.13
C ASN A 220 4.10 -24.87 5.93
N ALA A 221 4.72 -24.99 7.11
CA ALA A 221 5.00 -23.84 7.97
C ALA A 221 5.76 -22.69 7.32
N PRO A 222 6.85 -22.90 6.53
CA PRO A 222 7.49 -21.83 5.78
C PRO A 222 6.55 -21.13 4.80
N GLY A 223 5.70 -21.88 4.11
CA GLY A 223 4.68 -21.35 3.21
C GLY A 223 3.70 -20.44 3.96
N PHE A 224 3.13 -20.94 5.05
CA PHE A 224 2.22 -20.16 5.88
C PHE A 224 2.87 -18.87 6.42
N LEU A 225 4.09 -18.95 6.94
CA LEU A 225 4.82 -17.79 7.47
C LEU A 225 5.18 -16.76 6.39
N SER A 226 5.37 -17.19 5.14
CA SER A 226 5.52 -16.28 4.00
C SER A 226 4.23 -15.47 3.77
N HIS A 227 3.06 -16.13 3.78
CA HIS A 227 1.78 -15.45 3.67
C HIS A 227 1.51 -14.51 4.86
N TYR A 228 1.77 -14.97 6.10
CA TYR A 228 1.73 -14.14 7.31
C TYR A 228 2.46 -12.82 7.08
N TYR A 229 3.74 -12.90 6.68
CA TYR A 229 4.57 -11.72 6.49
C TYR A 229 4.03 -10.82 5.39
N ASN A 230 3.69 -11.38 4.22
CA ASN A 230 3.25 -10.60 3.06
C ASN A 230 1.93 -9.87 3.32
N ILE A 231 1.00 -10.49 4.05
CA ILE A 231 -0.29 -9.88 4.38
C ILE A 231 -0.08 -8.66 5.31
N TYR A 232 0.68 -8.82 6.40
CA TYR A 232 0.99 -7.70 7.29
C TYR A 232 1.85 -6.63 6.61
N PHE A 233 2.85 -7.03 5.84
CA PHE A 233 3.72 -6.13 5.08
C PHE A 233 2.90 -5.27 4.10
N ALA A 234 2.03 -5.90 3.31
CA ALA A 234 1.20 -5.19 2.34
C ALA A 234 0.21 -4.24 3.02
N HIS A 235 -0.38 -4.65 4.15
CA HIS A 235 -1.28 -3.79 4.91
C HIS A 235 -0.57 -2.53 5.46
N ILE A 236 0.61 -2.70 6.06
CA ILE A 236 1.36 -1.59 6.66
C ILE A 236 1.89 -0.63 5.57
N THR A 237 2.49 -1.18 4.50
CA THR A 237 3.18 -0.36 3.49
C THR A 237 2.21 0.25 2.46
N GLY A 238 1.28 -0.54 1.93
CA GLY A 238 0.33 -0.12 0.90
C GLY A 238 -1.08 0.16 1.45
N GLY A 239 -1.56 -0.73 2.33
CA GLY A 239 -2.92 -0.69 2.87
C GLY A 239 -3.23 0.62 3.59
N VAL A 240 -2.30 1.16 4.38
CA VAL A 240 -2.47 2.46 5.07
C VAL A 240 -2.72 3.61 4.10
N ALA A 241 -2.00 3.66 2.97
CA ALA A 241 -2.17 4.71 1.98
C ALA A 241 -3.53 4.59 1.26
N VAL A 242 -3.95 3.36 0.95
CA VAL A 242 -5.27 3.07 0.38
C VAL A 242 -6.38 3.43 1.37
N GLY A 243 -6.25 3.03 2.64
CA GLY A 243 -7.17 3.36 3.72
C GLY A 243 -7.36 4.86 3.91
N LYS A 244 -6.28 5.64 3.86
CA LYS A 244 -6.34 7.12 3.91
C LYS A 244 -7.12 7.71 2.73
N LYS A 245 -7.00 7.15 1.52
CA LYS A 245 -7.77 7.60 0.34
C LYS A 245 -9.25 7.26 0.50
N ILE A 246 -9.57 6.04 0.93
CA ILE A 246 -10.96 5.60 1.19
C ILE A 246 -11.60 6.46 2.26
N SER A 247 -10.90 6.66 3.38
CA SER A 247 -11.32 7.51 4.48
C SER A 247 -11.73 8.90 4.03
N LYS A 248 -10.90 9.56 3.20
CA LYS A 248 -11.21 10.89 2.65
C LYS A 248 -12.41 10.89 1.69
N LYS A 249 -12.62 9.82 0.93
CA LYS A 249 -13.64 9.76 -0.13
C LYS A 249 -15.02 9.34 0.38
N ILE A 250 -15.10 8.42 1.33
CA ILE A 250 -16.37 7.80 1.76
C ILE A 250 -16.59 7.75 3.27
N LEU A 251 -15.64 8.20 4.10
CA LEU A 251 -15.74 8.19 5.57
C LEU A 251 -15.50 9.58 6.19
N ASP A 252 -15.63 10.66 5.42
CA ASP A 252 -15.43 12.05 5.88
C ASP A 252 -14.11 12.29 6.63
N GLY A 253 -13.04 11.59 6.22
CA GLY A 253 -11.72 11.68 6.83
C GLY A 253 -11.55 10.90 8.14
N ARG A 254 -12.55 10.11 8.57
CA ARG A 254 -12.44 9.22 9.73
C ARG A 254 -11.34 8.18 9.53
N VAL A 255 -10.44 8.09 10.50
CA VAL A 255 -9.40 7.04 10.52
C VAL A 255 -9.92 5.83 11.30
N LEU A 256 -10.08 4.72 10.59
CA LEU A 256 -10.50 3.43 11.14
C LEU A 256 -9.44 2.82 12.06
N GLU A 257 -9.90 2.01 13.02
CA GLU A 257 -9.05 1.26 13.95
C GLU A 257 -8.13 0.27 13.24
N PHE A 258 -8.57 -0.28 12.11
CA PHE A 258 -7.81 -1.20 11.26
C PHE A 258 -6.43 -0.64 10.85
N TYR A 259 -6.31 0.69 10.72
CA TYR A 259 -5.07 1.40 10.35
C TYR A 259 -4.37 2.07 11.55
N LYS A 260 -4.71 1.71 12.79
CA LYS A 260 -4.07 2.23 14.01
C LYS A 260 -3.35 1.12 14.75
N TRP A 261 -2.16 1.41 15.25
CA TRP A 261 -1.38 0.50 16.07
C TRP A 261 -1.06 1.15 17.41
N ASP A 262 -0.90 0.33 18.45
CA ASP A 262 -0.53 0.81 19.79
C ASP A 262 0.94 1.24 19.85
N THR A 263 1.77 0.71 18.95
CA THR A 263 3.19 1.01 18.80
C THR A 263 3.53 1.24 17.32
N ASP A 264 4.78 1.60 17.04
CA ASP A 264 5.26 1.81 15.67
C ASP A 264 5.16 0.52 14.83
N ALA A 265 4.28 0.54 13.83
CA ALA A 265 4.02 -0.60 12.96
C ALA A 265 5.25 -1.03 12.15
N GLU A 266 6.15 -0.10 11.79
CA GLU A 266 7.37 -0.43 11.06
C GLU A 266 8.35 -1.22 11.94
N LEU A 267 8.41 -0.90 13.23
CA LEU A 267 9.20 -1.66 14.20
C LEU A 267 8.62 -3.06 14.42
N LEU A 268 7.29 -3.21 14.50
CA LEU A 268 6.64 -4.50 14.60
C LEU A 268 6.92 -5.38 13.37
N LEU A 269 6.87 -4.79 12.18
CA LEU A 269 7.15 -5.48 10.93
C LEU A 269 8.63 -5.88 10.80
N LYS A 270 9.53 -5.03 11.30
CA LYS A 270 10.96 -5.35 11.39
C LYS A 270 11.20 -6.53 12.32
N ASP A 271 10.60 -6.53 13.52
CA ASP A 271 10.69 -7.64 14.47
C ASP A 271 10.19 -8.97 13.87
N ALA A 272 9.06 -8.94 13.16
CA ALA A 272 8.57 -10.11 12.44
C ALA A 272 9.57 -10.62 11.38
N ARG A 273 10.21 -9.71 10.63
CA ARG A 273 11.25 -10.07 9.65
C ARG A 273 12.47 -10.69 10.31
N ASP A 274 12.94 -10.12 11.41
CA ASP A 274 14.11 -10.62 12.14
C ASP A 274 13.83 -12.03 12.70
N LYS A 275 12.64 -12.28 13.25
CA LYS A 275 12.19 -13.61 13.68
C LYS A 275 12.17 -14.64 12.53
N LEU A 276 11.65 -14.26 11.36
CA LEU A 276 11.67 -15.12 10.18
C LEU A 276 13.10 -15.45 9.72
N ASN A 277 14.00 -14.47 9.79
CA ASN A 277 15.41 -14.67 9.46
C ASN A 277 16.12 -15.60 10.46
N GLU A 278 15.75 -15.61 11.74
CA GLU A 278 16.31 -16.57 12.69
C GLU A 278 15.77 -17.98 12.44
N LEU A 279 14.47 -18.14 12.15
CA LEU A 279 13.88 -19.44 11.84
C LEU A 279 14.48 -20.09 10.58
N SER A 280 14.89 -19.28 9.59
CA SER A 280 15.53 -19.80 8.38
C SER A 280 16.95 -20.33 8.64
N LYS A 281 17.66 -19.83 9.65
CA LYS A 281 18.99 -20.34 10.05
C LYS A 281 18.90 -21.69 10.73
N VAL A 282 17.90 -21.89 11.60
CA VAL A 282 17.73 -23.12 12.39
C VAL A 282 17.44 -24.34 11.50
N ARG A 283 16.83 -24.13 10.34
CA ARG A 283 16.47 -25.22 9.42
C ARG A 283 17.58 -25.62 8.44
N ALA A 284 18.68 -24.86 8.40
CA ALA A 284 19.82 -25.09 7.51
C ALA A 284 20.95 -25.93 8.15
N THR A 285 20.76 -26.34 9.41
CA THR A 285 21.68 -27.18 10.19
C THR A 285 21.06 -28.53 10.49
#